data_AF-A0A535RAV0-F1
#
_entry.id   AF-A0A535RAV0-F1
#
_cell.length_a   1.000
_cell.length_b   1.000
_cell.length_c   1.000
_cell.angle_alpha   90.00
_cell.angle_beta   90.00
_cell.angle_gamma   90.00
#
_symmetry.space_group_name_H-M   'P 1'
#
loop_
_entity.id
_entity.type
_entity.pdbx_description
1 polymer ?
#
loop_
_entity_poly.entity_id
_entity_poly.type
_entity_poly.pdbx_seq_one_letter_code
_entity_poly.pdbx_strand_id
1 'polypeptide(L)'
;MDLGLQGRRALVTAASRGLGRACAEALAREGAEVFVAARDEAALAELNERIGGAGYRVADVSVREQVEALVEAAAQALEGLDILVVNAGGAPPGLLEEVDDETWERAFRLTTMSAVWLWRNSLPHLRKSKQGRIVNLTSAYVKAPQGITVNCIAPNAILTDRTRSMAAGVAERNGVSLEEQLERNAKALPMGRYGDASELGAVCAFLCSAQAGYLTGQTIVIDGGTGKTIF
;
A
#
# COMPACT_ATOMS: atom_id res chain seq x y z
N MET A 1 -2.10 -1.65 -27.97
CA MET A 1 -0.75 -1.91 -27.42
C MET A 1 -0.83 -3.28 -26.78
N ASP A 2 0.09 -4.20 -27.06
CA ASP A 2 0.10 -5.50 -26.38
C ASP A 2 0.62 -5.31 -24.94
N LEU A 3 -0.24 -5.56 -23.95
CA LEU A 3 0.11 -5.44 -22.53
C LEU A 3 0.67 -6.73 -21.93
N GLY A 4 0.69 -7.84 -22.68
CA GLY A 4 1.20 -9.14 -22.21
C GLY A 4 0.35 -9.80 -21.12
N LEU A 5 -0.95 -9.49 -21.09
CA LEU A 5 -1.90 -9.92 -20.05
C LEU A 5 -2.71 -11.18 -20.44
N GLN A 6 -2.55 -11.69 -21.65
CA GLN A 6 -3.21 -12.91 -22.10
C GLN A 6 -2.92 -14.09 -21.14
N GLY A 7 -3.98 -14.71 -20.63
CA GLY A 7 -3.93 -15.85 -19.69
C GLY A 7 -3.39 -15.51 -18.29
N ARG A 8 -3.24 -14.22 -17.95
CA ARG A 8 -2.85 -13.82 -16.58
C ARG A 8 -4.03 -13.94 -15.65
N ARG A 9 -3.78 -14.43 -14.44
CA ARG A 9 -4.81 -14.72 -13.44
C ARG A 9 -4.95 -13.57 -12.46
N ALA A 10 -6.12 -12.93 -12.44
CA ALA A 10 -6.36 -11.72 -11.68
C ALA A 10 -7.49 -11.87 -10.67
N LEU A 11 -7.26 -11.46 -9.42
CA LEU A 11 -8.29 -11.23 -8.41
C LEU A 11 -8.56 -9.74 -8.28
N VAL A 12 -9.83 -9.32 -8.42
CA VAL A 12 -10.27 -7.94 -8.22
C VAL A 12 -11.32 -7.87 -7.13
N THR A 13 -11.04 -7.13 -6.05
CA THR A 13 -11.98 -6.96 -4.92
C THR A 13 -12.83 -5.69 -5.06
N ALA A 14 -13.96 -5.63 -4.34
CA ALA A 14 -14.98 -4.58 -4.46
C ALA A 14 -15.29 -4.24 -5.94
N ALA A 15 -15.50 -5.27 -6.74
CA ALA A 15 -15.52 -5.19 -8.20
C ALA A 15 -16.91 -5.04 -8.81
N SER A 16 -18.00 -5.16 -8.05
CA SER A 16 -19.35 -5.16 -8.65
C SER A 16 -19.72 -3.85 -9.36
N ARG A 17 -19.12 -2.71 -8.96
CA ARG A 17 -19.40 -1.38 -9.51
C ARG A 17 -18.15 -0.50 -9.51
N GLY A 18 -18.23 0.65 -10.18
CA GLY A 18 -17.22 1.71 -10.11
C GLY A 18 -15.84 1.30 -10.59
N LEU A 19 -14.79 1.75 -9.88
CA LEU A 19 -13.40 1.54 -10.28
C LEU A 19 -13.00 0.06 -10.30
N GLY A 20 -13.46 -0.74 -9.33
CA GLY A 20 -13.19 -2.18 -9.32
C GLY A 20 -13.78 -2.88 -10.55
N ARG A 21 -15.02 -2.54 -10.94
CA ARG A 21 -15.67 -3.05 -12.18
C ARG A 21 -14.86 -2.68 -13.42
N ALA A 22 -14.45 -1.42 -13.52
CA ALA A 22 -13.66 -0.93 -14.65
C ALA A 22 -12.30 -1.65 -14.76
N CYS A 23 -11.61 -1.89 -13.64
CA CYS A 23 -10.37 -2.66 -13.61
C CYS A 23 -10.59 -4.11 -14.08
N ALA A 24 -11.63 -4.78 -13.59
CA ALA A 24 -11.96 -6.15 -14.00
C ALA A 24 -12.23 -6.26 -15.51
N GLU A 25 -13.02 -5.34 -16.06
CA GLU A 25 -13.30 -5.29 -17.50
C GLU A 25 -12.05 -5.02 -18.34
N ALA A 26 -11.19 -4.11 -17.90
CA ALA A 26 -9.97 -3.79 -18.62
C ALA A 26 -9.01 -4.99 -18.65
N LEU A 27 -8.84 -5.68 -17.52
CA LEU A 27 -8.02 -6.89 -17.45
C LEU A 27 -8.57 -8.00 -18.35
N ALA A 28 -9.88 -8.25 -18.31
CA ALA A 28 -10.52 -9.25 -19.16
C ALA A 28 -10.40 -8.92 -20.66
N ARG A 29 -10.55 -7.64 -21.04
CA ARG A 29 -10.38 -7.19 -22.43
C ARG A 29 -8.97 -7.43 -22.97
N GLU A 30 -7.97 -7.41 -22.11
CA GLU A 30 -6.56 -7.69 -22.42
C GLU A 30 -6.22 -9.19 -22.32
N GLY A 31 -7.24 -10.04 -22.15
CA GLY A 31 -7.12 -11.49 -22.16
C GLY A 31 -6.76 -12.13 -20.82
N ALA A 32 -6.81 -11.39 -19.71
CA ALA A 32 -6.63 -11.95 -18.38
C ALA A 32 -7.84 -12.79 -17.95
N GLU A 33 -7.60 -13.86 -17.20
CA GLU A 33 -8.62 -14.63 -16.49
C GLU A 33 -8.93 -13.91 -15.18
N VAL A 34 -10.15 -13.44 -15.00
CA VAL A 34 -10.52 -12.55 -13.90
C VAL A 34 -11.49 -13.23 -12.95
N PHE A 35 -11.13 -13.27 -11.66
CA PHE A 35 -12.01 -13.62 -10.56
C PHE A 35 -12.40 -12.35 -9.78
N VAL A 36 -13.69 -12.17 -9.50
CA VAL A 36 -14.22 -10.93 -8.93
C VAL A 36 -14.87 -11.14 -7.57
N ALA A 37 -14.77 -10.14 -6.68
CA ALA A 37 -15.40 -10.18 -5.36
C ALA A 37 -16.09 -8.87 -4.99
N ALA A 38 -17.25 -8.97 -4.36
CA ALA A 38 -18.01 -7.85 -3.80
C ALA A 38 -19.08 -8.36 -2.83
N ARG A 39 -19.88 -7.47 -2.24
CA ARG A 39 -21.00 -7.85 -1.35
C ARG A 39 -22.35 -7.99 -2.07
N ASP A 40 -22.49 -7.30 -3.22
CA ASP A 40 -23.70 -7.33 -4.05
C ASP A 40 -23.60 -8.48 -5.05
N GLU A 41 -24.25 -9.60 -4.75
CA GLU A 41 -24.16 -10.84 -5.54
C GLU A 41 -24.72 -10.67 -6.96
N ALA A 42 -25.88 -10.02 -7.10
CA ALA A 42 -26.55 -9.87 -8.39
C ALA A 42 -25.67 -9.08 -9.37
N ALA A 43 -25.11 -7.95 -8.93
CA ALA A 43 -24.21 -7.14 -9.76
C ALA A 43 -22.87 -7.87 -10.04
N LEU A 44 -22.43 -8.74 -9.13
CA LEU A 44 -21.19 -9.50 -9.29
C LEU A 44 -21.35 -10.65 -10.29
N ALA A 45 -22.48 -11.36 -10.24
CA ALA A 45 -22.85 -12.39 -11.21
C ALA A 45 -22.99 -11.80 -12.62
N GLU A 46 -23.71 -10.68 -12.76
CA GLU A 46 -23.82 -9.93 -14.03
C GLU A 46 -22.42 -9.56 -14.57
N LEU A 47 -21.56 -9.04 -13.71
CA LEU A 47 -20.20 -8.67 -14.12
C LEU A 47 -19.40 -9.89 -14.58
N ASN A 48 -19.43 -10.98 -13.82
CA ASN A 48 -18.67 -12.18 -14.12
C ASN A 48 -19.08 -12.77 -15.48
N GLU A 49 -20.38 -12.88 -15.74
CA GLU A 49 -20.89 -13.32 -17.04
C GLU A 49 -20.43 -12.41 -18.17
N ARG A 50 -20.58 -11.09 -17.99
CA ARG A 50 -20.24 -10.09 -19.02
C ARG A 50 -18.77 -10.10 -19.42
N ILE A 51 -17.86 -10.37 -18.49
CA ILE A 51 -16.42 -10.41 -18.78
C ILE A 51 -15.91 -11.81 -19.14
N GLY A 52 -16.77 -12.83 -19.15
CA GLY A 52 -16.35 -14.23 -19.28
C GLY A 52 -15.40 -14.65 -18.14
N GLY A 53 -15.67 -14.17 -16.92
CA GLY A 53 -14.77 -14.30 -15.78
C GLY A 53 -14.63 -15.76 -15.29
N ALA A 54 -13.50 -16.02 -14.64
CA ALA A 54 -13.17 -17.33 -14.07
C ALA A 54 -14.01 -17.69 -12.83
N GLY A 55 -14.79 -16.73 -12.31
CA GLY A 55 -15.68 -16.94 -11.19
C GLY A 55 -15.83 -15.71 -10.31
N TYR A 56 -16.71 -15.83 -9.33
CA TYR A 56 -16.92 -14.79 -8.35
C TYR A 56 -17.13 -15.32 -6.94
N ARG A 57 -16.96 -14.45 -5.95
CA ARG A 57 -17.35 -14.74 -4.57
C ARG A 57 -17.93 -13.52 -3.87
N VAL A 58 -19.05 -13.73 -3.19
CA VAL A 58 -19.61 -12.72 -2.28
C VAL A 58 -18.73 -12.66 -1.02
N ALA A 59 -18.15 -11.50 -0.74
CA ALA A 59 -17.29 -11.30 0.42
C ALA A 59 -17.28 -9.84 0.89
N ASP A 60 -17.30 -9.65 2.20
CA ASP A 60 -16.92 -8.41 2.87
C ASP A 60 -15.44 -8.45 3.24
N VAL A 61 -14.64 -7.63 2.55
CA VAL A 61 -13.18 -7.57 2.75
C VAL A 61 -12.78 -6.99 4.11
N SER A 62 -13.71 -6.41 4.87
CA SER A 62 -13.49 -5.99 6.27
C SER A 62 -13.60 -7.15 7.27
N VAL A 63 -13.96 -8.36 6.83
CA VAL A 63 -14.00 -9.58 7.64
C VAL A 63 -12.85 -10.50 7.23
N ARG A 64 -11.91 -10.73 8.14
CA ARG A 64 -10.66 -11.45 7.85
C ARG A 64 -10.91 -12.86 7.31
N GLU A 65 -11.80 -13.60 7.92
CA GLU A 65 -12.12 -14.99 7.58
C GLU A 65 -12.73 -15.07 6.17
N GLN A 66 -13.50 -14.04 5.77
CA GLN A 66 -14.04 -13.96 4.42
C GLN A 66 -12.96 -13.63 3.39
N VAL A 67 -11.95 -12.81 3.73
CA VAL A 67 -10.79 -12.55 2.88
C VAL A 67 -9.96 -13.82 2.67
N GLU A 68 -9.71 -14.59 3.74
CA GLU A 68 -8.98 -15.85 3.66
C GLU A 68 -9.71 -16.84 2.73
N ALA A 69 -11.01 -17.03 2.92
CA ALA A 69 -11.82 -17.89 2.06
C ALA A 69 -11.95 -17.37 0.62
N LEU A 70 -11.91 -16.05 0.42
CA LEU A 70 -11.93 -15.42 -0.90
C LEU A 70 -10.66 -15.71 -1.69
N VAL A 71 -9.49 -15.48 -1.10
CA VAL A 71 -8.22 -15.68 -1.80
C VAL A 71 -8.05 -17.17 -2.16
N GLU A 72 -8.43 -18.08 -1.25
CA GLU A 72 -8.40 -19.51 -1.52
C GLU A 72 -9.30 -19.88 -2.71
N ALA A 73 -10.56 -19.41 -2.71
CA ALA A 73 -11.50 -19.68 -3.82
C ALA A 73 -11.00 -19.12 -5.15
N ALA A 74 -10.46 -17.90 -5.15
CA ALA A 74 -9.91 -17.29 -6.35
C ALA A 74 -8.69 -18.05 -6.89
N ALA A 75 -7.76 -18.42 -6.00
CA ALA A 75 -6.56 -19.16 -6.40
C ALA A 75 -6.88 -20.57 -6.90
N GLN A 76 -7.92 -21.22 -6.39
CA GLN A 76 -8.41 -22.50 -6.89
C GLN A 76 -9.05 -22.35 -8.28
N ALA A 77 -9.97 -21.41 -8.44
CA ALA A 77 -10.68 -21.19 -9.71
C ALA A 77 -9.75 -20.75 -10.85
N LEU A 78 -8.70 -19.99 -10.53
CA LEU A 78 -7.70 -19.51 -11.48
C LEU A 78 -6.49 -20.46 -11.61
N GLU A 79 -6.41 -21.52 -10.80
CA GLU A 79 -5.22 -22.37 -10.68
C GLU A 79 -3.92 -21.59 -10.38
N GLY A 80 -4.03 -20.51 -9.60
CA GLY A 80 -2.96 -19.64 -9.14
C GLY A 80 -3.34 -18.16 -9.20
N LEU A 81 -2.35 -17.27 -9.05
CA LEU A 81 -2.61 -15.83 -9.02
C LEU A 81 -1.39 -15.05 -9.51
N ASP A 82 -1.61 -14.14 -10.46
CA ASP A 82 -0.59 -13.25 -11.02
C ASP A 82 -0.84 -11.78 -10.64
N ILE A 83 -2.11 -11.38 -10.53
CA ILE A 83 -2.50 -9.99 -10.31
C ILE A 83 -3.51 -9.92 -9.16
N LEU A 84 -3.26 -9.03 -8.21
CA LEU A 84 -4.23 -8.65 -7.18
C LEU A 84 -4.55 -7.16 -7.31
N VAL A 85 -5.81 -6.84 -7.58
CA VAL A 85 -6.33 -5.47 -7.49
C VAL A 85 -7.07 -5.34 -6.17
N VAL A 86 -6.45 -4.62 -5.23
CA VAL A 86 -6.98 -4.35 -3.90
C VAL A 86 -7.84 -3.10 -3.97
N ASN A 87 -9.12 -3.30 -3.73
CA ASN A 87 -10.11 -2.24 -3.64
C ASN A 87 -11.16 -2.57 -2.59
N ALA A 88 -11.70 -1.54 -1.95
CA ALA A 88 -12.73 -1.63 -0.92
C ALA A 88 -13.73 -0.47 -1.09
N GLY A 89 -14.84 -0.53 -0.36
CA GLY A 89 -15.69 0.64 -0.20
C GLY A 89 -14.96 1.76 0.53
N GLY A 90 -15.39 3.01 0.32
CA GLY A 90 -14.91 4.13 1.12
C GLY A 90 -15.40 4.03 2.56
N ALA A 91 -14.62 4.59 3.48
CA ALA A 91 -15.09 4.83 4.85
C ALA A 91 -16.33 5.74 4.82
N PRO A 92 -17.24 5.65 5.82
CA PRO A 92 -18.35 6.58 5.96
C PRO A 92 -17.84 8.03 5.97
N PRO A 93 -18.52 8.97 5.30
CA PRO A 93 -18.16 10.38 5.37
C PRO A 93 -18.49 10.94 6.77
N GLY A 94 -17.70 11.90 7.24
CA GLY A 94 -17.94 12.63 8.49
C GLY A 94 -16.82 13.63 8.77
N LEU A 95 -17.10 14.67 9.56
CA LEU A 95 -16.05 15.54 10.08
C LEU A 95 -15.28 14.83 11.19
N LEU A 96 -14.01 15.18 11.37
CA LEU A 96 -13.14 14.54 12.39
C LEU A 96 -13.78 14.54 13.78
N GLU A 97 -14.48 15.61 14.15
CA GLU A 97 -15.11 15.77 15.46
C GLU A 97 -16.44 15.02 15.61
N GLU A 98 -17.01 14.52 14.51
CA GLU A 98 -18.30 13.82 14.47
C GLU A 98 -18.14 12.29 14.42
N VAL A 99 -16.94 11.80 14.12
CA VAL A 99 -16.66 10.37 13.91
C VAL A 99 -16.09 9.76 15.18
N ASP A 100 -16.81 8.79 15.75
CA ASP A 100 -16.39 8.04 16.92
C ASP A 100 -15.28 7.01 16.64
N ASP A 101 -14.63 6.54 17.70
CA ASP A 101 -13.55 5.56 17.63
C ASP A 101 -13.99 4.25 16.95
N GLU A 102 -15.23 3.79 17.18
CA GLU A 102 -15.76 2.58 16.54
C GLU A 102 -15.86 2.73 15.01
N THR A 103 -16.28 3.90 14.54
CA THR A 103 -16.32 4.20 13.11
C THR A 103 -14.92 4.32 12.54
N TRP A 104 -13.97 4.90 13.27
CA TRP A 104 -12.55 4.91 12.89
C TRP A 104 -11.97 3.50 12.77
N GLU A 105 -12.23 2.63 13.74
CA GLU A 105 -11.77 1.24 13.71
C GLU A 105 -12.38 0.47 12.53
N ARG A 106 -13.66 0.66 12.27
CA ARG A 106 -14.34 0.06 11.11
C ARG A 106 -13.76 0.57 9.80
N ALA A 107 -13.51 1.87 9.68
CA ALA A 107 -12.87 2.47 8.51
C ALA A 107 -11.47 1.90 8.30
N PHE A 108 -10.64 1.87 9.34
CA PHE A 108 -9.29 1.30 9.29
C PHE A 108 -9.32 -0.18 8.91
N ARG A 109 -10.28 -0.93 9.44
CA ARG A 109 -10.47 -2.34 9.08
C ARG A 109 -10.82 -2.50 7.61
N LEU A 110 -11.74 -1.69 7.10
CA LEU A 110 -12.23 -1.72 5.72
C LEU A 110 -11.18 -1.28 4.71
N THR A 111 -10.38 -0.25 4.98
CA THR A 111 -9.48 0.35 3.97
C THR A 111 -8.03 -0.10 4.13
N THR A 112 -7.59 -0.41 5.35
CA THR A 112 -6.18 -0.71 5.64
C THR A 112 -5.99 -2.19 5.94
N MET A 113 -6.73 -2.73 6.90
CA MET A 113 -6.53 -4.13 7.30
C MET A 113 -6.98 -5.10 6.22
N SER A 114 -8.06 -4.78 5.49
CA SER A 114 -8.49 -5.55 4.31
C SER A 114 -7.36 -5.73 3.29
N ALA A 115 -6.62 -4.66 2.98
CA ALA A 115 -5.47 -4.68 2.09
C ALA A 115 -4.36 -5.57 2.65
N VAL A 116 -4.02 -5.43 3.94
CA VAL A 116 -3.00 -6.27 4.61
C VAL A 116 -3.38 -7.75 4.53
N TRP A 117 -4.65 -8.10 4.79
CA TRP A 117 -5.11 -9.49 4.72
C TRP A 117 -5.09 -10.04 3.30
N LEU A 118 -5.52 -9.24 2.32
CA LEU A 118 -5.46 -9.61 0.90
C LEU A 118 -4.01 -9.85 0.46
N TRP A 119 -3.08 -8.96 0.81
CA TRP A 119 -1.66 -9.15 0.50
C TRP A 119 -1.10 -10.41 1.15
N ARG A 120 -1.29 -10.58 2.46
CA ARG A 120 -0.76 -11.73 3.21
C ARG A 120 -1.21 -13.05 2.63
N ASN A 121 -2.50 -13.18 2.31
CA ASN A 121 -3.06 -14.42 1.76
C ASN A 121 -2.73 -14.62 0.28
N SER A 122 -2.55 -13.55 -0.50
CA SER A 122 -2.21 -13.65 -1.93
C SER A 122 -0.72 -13.87 -2.20
N LEU A 123 0.17 -13.42 -1.29
CA LEU A 123 1.63 -13.48 -1.45
C LEU A 123 2.18 -14.87 -1.79
N PRO A 124 1.74 -15.98 -1.14
CA PRO A 124 2.20 -17.33 -1.50
C PRO A 124 1.93 -17.73 -2.96
N HIS A 125 0.83 -17.26 -3.55
CA HIS A 125 0.47 -17.51 -4.94
C HIS A 125 1.21 -16.58 -5.89
N LEU A 126 1.23 -15.27 -5.58
CA LEU A 126 1.92 -14.25 -6.37
C LEU A 126 3.42 -14.51 -6.49
N ARG A 127 4.07 -15.08 -5.46
CA ARG A 127 5.49 -15.46 -5.51
C ARG A 127 5.80 -16.58 -6.50
N LYS A 128 4.83 -17.42 -6.84
CA LYS A 128 4.96 -18.47 -7.86
C LYS A 128 4.79 -17.91 -9.28
N SER A 129 4.17 -16.74 -9.41
CA SER A 129 4.03 -16.05 -10.69
C SER A 129 5.35 -15.47 -11.16
N LYS A 130 5.64 -15.60 -12.46
CA LYS A 130 6.77 -14.91 -13.12
C LYS A 130 6.50 -13.41 -13.31
N GLN A 131 5.29 -12.93 -13.04
CA GLN A 131 4.89 -11.52 -13.21
C GLN A 131 3.87 -11.07 -12.14
N GLY A 132 4.13 -11.40 -10.87
CA GLY A 132 3.27 -11.01 -9.75
C GLY A 132 3.07 -9.48 -9.67
N ARG A 133 1.82 -9.01 -9.54
CA ARG A 133 1.46 -7.59 -9.38
C ARG A 133 0.43 -7.40 -8.26
N ILE A 134 0.59 -6.34 -7.49
CA ILE A 134 -0.43 -5.84 -6.57
C ILE A 134 -0.70 -4.38 -6.93
N VAL A 135 -1.96 -4.03 -7.14
CA VAL A 135 -2.41 -2.66 -7.39
C VAL A 135 -3.40 -2.29 -6.29
N ASN A 136 -3.06 -1.27 -5.50
CA ASN A 136 -3.95 -0.76 -4.45
C ASN A 136 -4.69 0.47 -4.98
N LEU A 137 -6.02 0.38 -5.08
CA LEU A 137 -6.84 1.53 -5.37
C LEU A 137 -7.02 2.34 -4.07
N THR A 138 -6.55 3.59 -4.09
CA THR A 138 -6.63 4.53 -2.98
C THR A 138 -7.38 5.80 -3.42
N SER A 139 -7.31 6.87 -2.62
CA SER A 139 -7.99 8.13 -2.92
C SER A 139 -7.03 9.31 -2.84
N ALA A 140 -7.21 10.28 -3.72
CA ALA A 140 -6.53 11.57 -3.65
C ALA A 140 -6.89 12.34 -2.36
N TYR A 141 -8.05 12.07 -1.73
CA TYR A 141 -8.42 12.70 -0.45
C TYR A 141 -7.48 12.34 0.70
N VAL A 142 -6.76 11.21 0.63
CA VAL A 142 -5.69 10.88 1.59
C VAL A 142 -4.62 11.98 1.62
N LYS A 143 -4.46 12.68 0.49
CA LYS A 143 -3.43 13.67 0.28
C LYS A 143 -3.88 15.10 0.52
N ALA A 144 -5.19 15.40 0.58
CA ALA A 144 -5.70 16.77 0.71
C ALA A 144 -7.16 16.80 1.23
N PRO A 145 -7.40 16.68 2.54
CA PRO A 145 -8.69 17.04 3.13
C PRO A 145 -8.96 18.55 2.95
N GLN A 146 -10.23 18.95 2.88
CA GLN A 146 -10.68 20.29 2.47
C GLN A 146 -9.92 21.42 3.18
N GLY A 147 -9.10 22.18 2.42
CA GLY A 147 -8.34 23.33 2.94
C GLY A 147 -7.15 22.99 3.86
N ILE A 148 -6.81 21.71 4.02
CA ILE A 148 -5.74 21.23 4.92
C ILE A 148 -4.70 20.49 4.10
N THR A 149 -3.44 20.88 4.24
CA THR A 149 -2.32 20.17 3.62
C THR A 149 -1.94 18.94 4.43
N VAL A 150 -1.78 17.78 3.79
CA VAL A 150 -1.33 16.53 4.42
C VAL A 150 -0.09 16.02 3.68
N ASN A 151 1.05 15.98 4.37
CA ASN A 151 2.32 15.48 3.83
C ASN A 151 2.99 14.52 4.80
N CYS A 152 3.83 13.63 4.27
CA CYS A 152 4.65 12.71 5.05
C CYS A 152 6.12 13.15 4.98
N ILE A 153 6.85 13.04 6.10
CA ILE A 153 8.32 13.06 6.10
C ILE A 153 8.79 11.62 6.28
N ALA A 154 9.65 11.14 5.38
CA ALA A 154 10.23 9.80 5.39
C ALA A 154 11.73 9.89 5.76
N PRO A 155 12.08 9.86 7.05
CA PRO A 155 13.47 9.92 7.48
C PRO A 155 14.21 8.59 7.29
N ASN A 156 15.48 8.69 6.93
CA ASN A 156 16.45 7.61 7.14
C ASN A 156 17.82 8.22 7.47
N ALA A 157 18.70 7.43 8.08
CA ALA A 157 20.06 7.86 8.46
C ALA A 157 20.11 9.18 9.26
N ILE A 158 19.17 9.39 10.18
CA ILE A 158 19.19 10.51 11.15
C ILE A 158 19.84 10.03 12.45
N LEU A 159 20.74 10.83 13.02
CA LEU A 159 21.43 10.49 14.26
C LEU A 159 20.51 10.72 15.46
N THR A 160 20.00 9.63 16.02
CA THR A 160 19.13 9.61 17.21
C THR A 160 19.65 8.57 18.20
N ASP A 161 19.13 8.56 19.42
CA ASP A 161 19.46 7.53 20.41
C ASP A 161 19.14 6.11 19.90
N ARG A 162 18.08 5.95 19.11
CA ARG A 162 17.76 4.69 18.44
C ARG A 162 18.86 4.30 17.44
N THR A 163 19.31 5.21 16.60
CA THR A 163 20.39 4.97 15.63
C THR A 163 21.70 4.62 16.35
N ARG A 164 22.01 5.29 17.48
CA ARG A 164 23.16 5.00 18.34
C ARG A 164 23.05 3.61 18.97
N SER A 165 21.88 3.25 19.51
CA SER A 165 21.62 1.93 20.09
C SER A 165 21.79 0.81 19.04
N MET A 166 21.29 1.01 17.83
CA MET A 166 21.47 0.07 16.72
C MET A 166 22.96 -0.06 16.34
N ALA A 167 23.69 1.06 16.27
CA ALA A 167 25.12 1.05 16.00
C ALA A 167 25.93 0.37 17.12
N ALA A 168 25.54 0.52 18.39
CA ALA A 168 26.20 -0.10 19.52
C ALA A 168 26.16 -1.63 19.44
N GLY A 169 24.99 -2.21 19.11
CA GLY A 169 24.88 -3.66 18.91
C GLY A 169 25.72 -4.18 17.74
N VAL A 170 25.96 -3.37 16.70
CA VAL A 170 26.86 -3.72 15.60
C VAL A 170 28.33 -3.58 16.03
N ALA A 171 28.65 -2.51 16.77
CA ALA A 171 29.99 -2.24 17.27
C ALA A 171 30.51 -3.37 18.16
N GLU A 172 29.67 -3.86 19.08
CA GLU A 172 29.97 -5.00 19.97
C GLU A 172 30.29 -6.27 19.16
N ARG A 173 29.46 -6.61 18.17
CA ARG A 173 29.69 -7.77 17.29
C ARG A 173 30.97 -7.66 16.46
N ASN A 174 31.36 -6.43 16.11
CA ASN A 174 32.54 -6.16 15.29
C ASN A 174 33.80 -5.91 16.12
N GLY A 175 33.70 -5.87 17.46
CA GLY A 175 34.83 -5.59 18.36
C GLY A 175 35.40 -4.17 18.22
N VAL A 176 34.57 -3.19 17.84
CA VAL A 176 34.97 -1.78 17.68
C VAL A 176 34.20 -0.87 18.64
N SER A 177 34.67 0.37 18.81
CA SER A 177 33.92 1.36 19.59
C SER A 177 32.64 1.81 18.86
N LEU A 178 31.68 2.34 19.62
CA LEU A 178 30.46 2.92 19.06
C LEU A 178 30.80 4.07 18.09
N GLU A 179 31.73 4.94 18.49
CA GLU A 179 32.21 6.08 17.72
C GLU A 179 32.80 5.62 16.38
N GLU A 180 33.68 4.60 16.40
CA GLU A 180 34.25 4.05 15.19
C GLU A 180 33.17 3.43 14.29
N GLN A 181 32.19 2.72 14.86
CA GLN A 181 31.08 2.16 14.08
C GLN A 181 30.19 3.24 13.46
N LEU A 182 29.91 4.32 14.19
CA LEU A 182 29.14 5.46 13.69
C LEU A 182 29.89 6.18 12.57
N GLU A 183 31.20 6.39 12.70
CA GLU A 183 32.03 6.97 11.64
C GLU A 183 32.06 6.10 10.38
N ARG A 184 32.21 4.78 10.55
CA ARG A 184 32.17 3.82 9.43
C ARG A 184 30.83 3.89 8.70
N ASN A 185 29.73 3.90 9.44
CA ASN A 185 28.39 4.01 8.86
C ASN A 185 28.22 5.35 8.14
N ALA A 186 28.62 6.46 8.77
CA ALA A 186 28.53 7.80 8.19
C ALA A 186 29.26 7.90 6.86
N LYS A 187 30.51 7.39 6.78
CA LYS A 187 31.31 7.36 5.54
C LYS A 187 30.70 6.52 4.43
N ALA A 188 29.88 5.53 4.76
CA ALA A 188 29.18 4.70 3.79
C ALA A 188 27.89 5.36 3.26
N LEU A 189 27.38 6.39 3.92
CA LEU A 189 26.23 7.15 3.43
C LEU A 189 26.66 8.03 2.25
N PRO A 190 25.81 8.26 1.25
CA PRO A 190 26.17 9.08 0.09
C PRO A 190 26.55 10.52 0.45
N MET A 191 25.90 11.10 1.47
CA MET A 191 26.26 12.42 2.00
C MET A 191 27.43 12.40 3.00
N GLY A 192 28.03 11.24 3.28
CA GLY A 192 29.19 11.07 4.16
C GLY A 192 28.94 11.37 5.65
N ARG A 193 27.69 11.59 6.04
CA ARG A 193 27.27 11.89 7.42
C ARG A 193 25.85 11.45 7.69
N TYR A 194 25.53 11.28 8.97
CA TYR A 194 24.13 11.23 9.40
C TYR A 194 23.48 12.62 9.26
N GLY A 195 22.17 12.62 9.03
CA GLY A 195 21.35 13.81 9.21
C GLY A 195 21.18 14.15 10.70
N ASP A 196 21.06 15.43 11.02
CA ASP A 196 20.69 15.89 12.35
C ASP A 196 19.17 15.97 12.50
N ALA A 197 18.65 15.72 13.70
CA ALA A 197 17.21 15.80 13.95
C ALA A 197 16.65 17.22 13.69
N SER A 198 17.46 18.26 13.88
CA SER A 198 17.09 19.66 13.58
C SER A 198 16.89 19.91 12.09
N GLU A 199 17.60 19.20 11.20
CA GLU A 199 17.41 19.32 9.75
C GLU A 199 16.03 18.79 9.34
N LEU A 200 15.62 17.67 9.92
CA LEU A 200 14.26 17.17 9.77
C LEU A 200 13.23 18.12 10.38
N GLY A 201 13.51 18.66 11.56
CA GLY A 201 12.68 19.65 12.24
C GLY A 201 12.43 20.89 11.39
N ALA A 202 13.44 21.36 10.65
CA ALA A 202 13.32 22.50 9.74
C ALA A 202 12.37 22.21 8.57
N VAL A 203 12.41 21.00 7.99
CA VAL A 203 11.47 20.59 6.94
C VAL A 203 10.05 20.47 7.49
N CYS A 204 9.89 19.92 8.69
CA CYS A 204 8.60 19.88 9.38
C CYS A 204 8.03 21.30 9.56
N ALA A 205 8.84 22.23 10.08
CA ALA A 205 8.45 23.63 10.25
C ALA A 205 8.05 24.30 8.92
N PHE A 206 8.78 24.04 7.83
CA PHE A 206 8.42 24.53 6.50
C PHE A 206 7.08 23.97 6.03
N LEU A 207 6.83 22.67 6.18
CA LEU A 207 5.57 22.04 5.79
C LEU A 207 4.36 22.56 6.59
N CYS A 208 4.57 23.00 7.83
CA CYS A 208 3.55 23.63 8.65
C CYS A 208 3.35 25.13 8.36
N SER A 209 4.21 25.74 7.54
CA SER A 209 4.19 27.19 7.29
C SER A 209 3.19 27.60 6.20
N ALA A 210 2.81 28.88 6.17
CA ALA A 210 1.95 29.43 5.13
C ALA A 210 2.55 29.28 3.72
N GLN A 211 3.89 29.27 3.61
CA GLN A 211 4.64 29.09 2.37
C GLN A 211 4.43 27.70 1.75
N ALA A 212 4.09 26.70 2.56
CA ALA A 212 3.76 25.35 2.11
C ALA A 212 2.24 25.12 1.94
N GLY A 213 1.41 26.17 2.00
CA GLY A 213 -0.06 26.05 1.95
C GLY A 213 -0.64 25.44 0.67
N TYR A 214 0.18 25.24 -0.38
CA TYR A 214 -0.20 24.53 -1.61
C TYR A 214 0.59 23.24 -1.85
N LEU A 215 1.44 22.85 -0.90
CA LEU A 215 2.21 21.62 -0.93
C LEU A 215 1.45 20.57 -0.12
N THR A 216 0.80 19.63 -0.81
CA THR A 216 0.00 18.57 -0.18
C THR A 216 0.17 17.24 -0.90
N GLY A 217 0.01 16.14 -0.17
CA GLY A 217 0.08 14.79 -0.71
C GLY A 217 1.47 14.26 -1.02
N GLN A 218 2.50 14.94 -0.53
CA GLN A 218 3.88 14.60 -0.80
C GLN A 218 4.44 13.70 0.30
N THR A 219 5.34 12.81 -0.10
CA THR A 219 6.26 12.16 0.84
C THR A 219 7.63 12.78 0.60
N ILE A 220 8.11 13.56 1.56
CA ILE A 220 9.43 14.18 1.51
C ILE A 220 10.44 13.24 2.14
N VAL A 221 11.31 12.67 1.32
CA VAL A 221 12.38 11.79 1.76
C VAL A 221 13.54 12.64 2.28
N ILE A 222 13.96 12.39 3.52
CA ILE A 222 15.11 13.03 4.16
C ILE A 222 16.06 11.92 4.61
N ASP A 223 16.97 11.53 3.71
CA ASP A 223 17.76 10.32 3.91
C ASP A 223 19.24 10.44 3.53
N GLY A 224 19.69 11.60 3.07
CA GLY A 224 21.06 11.77 2.58
C GLY A 224 21.39 10.91 1.35
N GLY A 225 20.39 10.60 0.51
CA GLY A 225 20.56 9.91 -0.77
C GLY A 225 20.66 8.39 -0.67
N THR A 226 20.31 7.78 0.46
CA THR A 226 20.36 6.32 0.63
C THR A 226 19.42 5.56 -0.29
N GLY A 227 18.29 6.18 -0.66
CA GLY A 227 17.38 5.70 -1.68
C GLY A 227 18.07 5.71 -3.04
N LYS A 228 18.06 4.56 -3.72
CA LYS A 228 18.63 4.40 -5.07
C LYS A 228 17.59 4.61 -6.17
N THR A 229 16.44 5.22 -5.84
CA THR A 229 15.37 5.48 -6.80
C THR A 229 15.52 6.88 -7.38
N ILE A 230 15.15 7.03 -8.65
CA ILE A 230 15.18 8.33 -9.33
C ILE A 230 14.05 9.25 -8.81
N PHE A 231 12.97 8.65 -8.30
CA PHE A 231 11.83 9.29 -7.64
C PHE A 231 11.36 8.43 -6.46
#